data_AF-A0A4W6E418-F1
#
_entry.id   AF-A0A4W6E418-F1
#
_cell.length_a   1.000
_cell.length_b   1.000
_cell.length_c   1.000
_cell.angle_alpha   90.00
_cell.angle_beta   90.00
_cell.angle_gamma   90.00
#
_symmetry.space_group_name_H-M   'P 1'
#
loop_
_entity.id
_entity.type
_entity.pdbx_description
1 polymer ?
#
loop_
_entity_poly.entity_id
_entity_poly.type
_entity_poly.pdbx_seq_one_letter_code
_entity_poly.pdbx_strand_id
1 'polypeptide(L)'
;MELSSLLHDLHLSSSEKPLPSPPLPPITELLSRLQEKLIGASSDSDASGLIGRVERLFLTADPDWLLSLDPSNEEGGGAELWSAYRSLIDALIGRAALPLCEDDCGSLTPAAYQGVPARAVPVCSALRALLGTLGNGDRTGLLLTAAPPVCVFAVTHFQDQAWTNSSSRAAAQSLQEALLRAGSWRDSAQLLMGDGSQDEEGEEGGRSRGILGGVLDVLQPQLTKDSWQRCEAVKLVFAWTLLQVTRPSLSPHLPRLLPPSLLLSDHYRPENCMLGVRCLHHIVLNTPAADLRQFNRAEVVYQALFKHLYTTEAAVIQLVLSCLLDLLLVLEKPPSSLGPSSAHRKPCRHDDVLRLVLTHMEAEHKVALRRVYASALPGYIDRMGVAVCRHLRRVERVVLGYLEIRDPPEETNRLRILEVLEKTTRAAWPRMGCRVNALLCRLLRLLVDVCSDSDLSDSVRQQLMDRTALCVKLLDACLHGKLQVSSRLLTVSPVMMSEAAGSAVSVQTQHSSTCLFLSLYLSVCQPLLRQVDSSCCSPDVLACLATVTVTTER
;
A
#
# COMPACT_ATOMS: atom_id res chain seq x y z
N MET A 1 47.97 -4.75 19.66
CA MET A 1 47.97 -3.93 20.88
C MET A 1 47.34 -4.76 21.96
N GLU A 2 48.02 -4.89 23.10
CA GLU A 2 47.52 -5.66 24.24
C GLU A 2 46.30 -4.94 24.84
N LEU A 3 45.29 -5.71 25.29
CA LEU A 3 44.06 -5.19 25.92
C LEU A 3 44.38 -4.17 27.05
N SER A 4 45.50 -4.38 27.74
CA SER A 4 46.07 -3.50 28.77
C SER A 4 46.37 -2.09 28.27
N SER A 5 46.89 -1.92 27.04
CA SER A 5 47.21 -0.61 26.48
C SER A 5 45.94 0.14 26.06
N LEU A 6 44.93 -0.56 25.53
CA LEU A 6 43.64 0.02 25.19
C LEU A 6 42.88 0.53 26.42
N LEU A 7 42.94 -0.21 27.54
CA LEU A 7 42.34 0.22 28.81
C LEU A 7 43.08 1.41 29.45
N HIS A 8 44.42 1.46 29.32
CA HIS A 8 45.21 2.63 29.75
C HIS A 8 44.91 3.87 28.90
N ASP A 9 44.81 3.73 27.57
CA ASP A 9 44.50 4.81 26.63
C ASP A 9 43.08 5.35 26.79
N LEU A 10 42.16 4.52 27.29
CA LEU A 10 40.82 4.92 27.69
C LEU A 10 40.81 5.65 29.05
N HIS A 11 41.96 5.85 29.72
CA HIS A 11 42.10 6.40 31.08
C HIS A 11 41.26 5.64 32.12
N LEU A 12 41.30 4.31 32.11
CA LEU A 12 40.46 3.46 32.98
C LEU A 12 41.26 2.68 34.02
N SER A 13 42.59 2.78 34.00
CA SER A 13 43.50 2.22 35.01
C SER A 13 43.93 3.34 35.94
N SER A 14 43.72 3.19 37.25
CA SER A 14 44.31 4.12 38.22
C SER A 14 45.84 3.98 38.15
N SER A 15 46.52 5.10 37.89
CA SER A 15 47.96 5.18 38.04
C SER A 15 48.32 5.05 39.52
N GLU A 16 48.94 3.94 39.92
CA GLU A 16 50.23 3.91 40.63
C GLU A 16 50.55 2.50 41.19
N LYS A 17 51.38 1.75 40.46
CA LYS A 17 52.51 0.88 40.91
C LYS A 17 52.65 -0.40 40.06
N PRO A 18 53.89 -0.83 39.77
CA PRO A 18 54.14 -2.04 38.99
C PRO A 18 54.05 -3.28 39.88
N LEU A 19 52.96 -4.02 39.76
CA LEU A 19 52.76 -5.39 40.28
C LEU A 19 51.98 -6.18 39.22
N PRO A 20 52.10 -7.52 39.17
CA PRO A 20 51.67 -8.30 38.00
C PRO A 20 50.17 -8.15 37.77
N SER A 21 49.80 -7.79 36.53
CA SER A 21 48.45 -7.70 35.96
C SER A 21 47.33 -7.41 36.99
N PRO A 22 46.91 -6.14 37.16
CA PRO A 22 45.77 -5.84 38.02
C PRO A 22 44.53 -6.60 37.53
N PRO A 23 43.66 -7.09 38.43
CA PRO A 23 42.40 -7.72 38.03
C PRO A 23 41.61 -6.73 37.16
N LEU A 24 41.11 -7.21 36.03
CA LEU A 24 40.31 -6.39 35.12
C LEU A 24 39.12 -5.79 35.89
N PRO A 25 38.78 -4.50 35.68
CA PRO A 25 37.64 -3.88 36.34
C PRO A 25 36.34 -4.62 35.95
N PRO A 26 35.30 -4.59 36.82
CA PRO A 26 34.01 -5.17 36.48
C PRO A 26 33.49 -4.53 35.20
N ILE A 27 33.02 -5.37 34.28
CA ILE A 27 32.60 -4.94 32.94
C ILE A 27 31.48 -3.88 33.00
N THR A 28 30.60 -3.94 34.00
CA THR A 28 29.52 -2.97 34.21
C THR A 28 30.05 -1.55 34.47
N GLU A 29 31.11 -1.40 35.28
CA GLU A 29 31.78 -0.11 35.54
C GLU A 29 32.53 0.42 34.31
N LEU A 30 33.09 -0.49 33.52
CA LEU A 30 33.72 -0.13 32.25
C LEU A 30 32.69 0.42 31.26
N LEU A 31 31.56 -0.27 31.09
CA LEU A 31 30.49 0.12 30.18
C LEU A 31 29.88 1.48 30.57
N SER A 32 29.65 1.73 31.87
CA SER A 32 29.14 3.02 32.34
C SER A 32 30.12 4.18 32.11
N ARG A 33 31.42 3.97 32.35
CA ARG A 33 32.45 4.99 32.05
C ARG A 33 32.57 5.28 30.56
N LEU A 34 32.44 4.26 29.71
CA LEU A 34 32.42 4.45 28.26
C LEU A 34 31.18 5.23 27.82
N GLN A 35 30.02 4.93 28.40
CA GLN A 35 28.78 5.67 28.16
C GLN A 35 28.95 7.16 28.52
N GLU A 36 29.47 7.47 29.71
CA GLU A 36 29.71 8.86 30.15
C GLU A 36 30.65 9.61 29.20
N LYS A 37 31.73 8.97 28.74
CA LYS A 37 32.68 9.58 27.79
C LYS A 37 32.08 9.79 26.41
N LEU A 38 31.22 8.89 25.94
CA LEU A 38 30.52 9.05 24.65
C LEU A 38 29.52 10.21 24.71
N ILE A 39 28.80 10.36 25.83
CA ILE A 39 27.87 11.48 26.06
C ILE A 39 28.64 12.81 26.20
N GLY A 40 29.77 12.81 26.91
CA GLY A 40 30.58 14.00 27.16
C GLY A 40 31.52 14.44 26.02
N ALA A 41 31.65 13.66 24.94
CA ALA A 41 32.55 13.99 23.84
C ALA A 41 32.06 15.22 23.04
N SER A 42 32.85 16.29 23.07
CA SER A 42 32.51 17.61 22.51
C SER A 42 32.75 17.75 21.01
N SER A 43 33.68 16.98 20.42
CA SER A 43 33.98 17.01 18.98
C SER A 43 33.63 15.68 18.27
N ASP A 44 33.25 15.77 16.99
CA ASP A 44 32.95 14.58 16.17
C ASP A 44 34.20 13.72 15.91
N SER A 45 35.39 14.33 15.88
CA SER A 45 36.67 13.62 15.74
C SER A 45 36.99 12.79 16.98
N ASP A 46 36.81 13.38 18.17
CA ASP A 46 37.05 12.69 19.44
C ASP A 46 36.06 11.56 19.64
N ALA A 47 34.79 11.79 19.29
CA ALA A 47 33.75 10.76 19.36
C ALA A 47 34.01 9.61 18.38
N SER A 48 34.42 9.90 17.13
CA SER A 48 34.80 8.86 16.16
C SER A 48 35.99 8.04 16.65
N GLY A 49 37.00 8.70 17.23
CA GLY A 49 38.14 8.03 17.88
C GLY A 49 37.71 7.13 19.04
N LEU A 50 36.80 7.58 19.90
CA LEU A 50 36.24 6.78 20.99
C LEU A 50 35.42 5.59 20.49
N ILE A 51 34.56 5.77 19.48
CA ILE A 51 33.77 4.70 18.86
C ILE A 51 34.71 3.64 18.26
N GLY A 52 35.78 4.06 17.58
CA GLY A 52 36.79 3.13 17.04
C GLY A 52 37.56 2.37 18.14
N ARG A 53 37.73 2.94 19.34
CA ARG A 53 38.29 2.22 20.49
C ARG A 53 37.29 1.21 21.07
N VAL A 54 36.02 1.57 21.16
CA VAL A 54 34.94 0.66 21.58
C VAL A 54 34.83 -0.53 20.62
N GLU A 55 34.90 -0.28 19.32
CA GLU A 55 34.95 -1.34 18.30
C GLU A 55 36.13 -2.28 18.52
N ARG A 56 37.35 -1.74 18.70
CA ARG A 56 38.55 -2.55 18.98
C ARG A 56 38.40 -3.35 20.27
N LEU A 57 37.77 -2.79 21.30
CA LEU A 57 37.51 -3.50 22.55
C LEU A 57 36.64 -4.73 22.30
N PHE A 58 35.54 -4.61 21.55
CA PHE A 58 34.70 -5.77 21.21
C PHE A 58 35.42 -6.79 20.32
N LEU A 59 36.36 -6.36 19.46
CA LEU A 59 37.11 -7.29 18.61
C LEU A 59 38.26 -8.01 19.32
N THR A 60 38.79 -7.46 20.42
CA THR A 60 40.03 -7.94 21.05
C THR A 60 39.85 -8.47 22.47
N ALA A 61 38.80 -8.07 23.17
CA ALA A 61 38.54 -8.54 24.51
C ALA A 61 38.02 -9.98 24.51
N ASP A 62 38.34 -10.71 25.58
CA ASP A 62 37.86 -12.07 25.80
C ASP A 62 36.32 -12.07 25.92
N PRO A 63 35.59 -12.84 25.07
CA PRO A 63 34.14 -12.96 25.13
C PRO A 63 33.62 -13.39 26.49
N ASP A 64 34.38 -14.16 27.26
CA ASP A 64 33.95 -14.63 28.58
C ASP A 64 34.05 -13.54 29.64
N TRP A 65 35.01 -12.63 29.53
CA TRP A 65 35.11 -11.46 30.40
C TRP A 65 34.07 -10.38 30.06
N LEU A 66 33.86 -10.10 28.77
CA LEU A 66 32.85 -9.11 28.32
C LEU A 66 31.43 -9.45 28.79
N LEU A 67 31.18 -10.73 29.06
CA LEU A 67 29.87 -11.29 29.32
C LEU A 67 29.83 -12.01 30.67
N SER A 68 30.85 -11.78 31.51
CA SER A 68 30.95 -12.37 32.84
C SER A 68 29.81 -11.85 33.71
N LEU A 69 28.99 -12.77 34.19
CA LEU A 69 28.01 -12.51 35.23
C LEU A 69 28.73 -12.55 36.58
N ASP A 70 28.39 -11.62 37.48
CA ASP A 70 28.94 -11.64 38.84
C ASP A 70 28.33 -12.83 39.61
N PRO A 71 29.13 -13.83 40.04
CA PRO A 71 28.62 -15.02 40.70
C PRO A 71 28.02 -14.75 42.09
N SER A 72 28.13 -13.54 42.60
CA SER A 72 27.60 -13.14 43.92
C SER A 72 26.13 -12.73 43.91
N ASN A 73 25.49 -12.60 42.75
CA ASN A 73 24.14 -12.04 42.58
C ASN A 73 23.27 -12.92 41.66
N GLU A 74 22.93 -14.13 42.14
CA GLU A 74 22.28 -15.18 41.34
C GLU A 74 20.89 -14.82 40.76
N GLU A 75 20.18 -13.80 41.27
CA GLU A 75 18.87 -13.37 40.75
C GLU A 75 18.87 -11.98 40.07
N GLY A 76 19.93 -11.17 40.21
CA GLY A 76 19.94 -9.76 39.77
C GLY A 76 21.09 -9.34 38.86
N GLY A 77 22.21 -10.08 38.84
CA GLY A 77 23.44 -9.65 38.15
C GLY A 77 23.31 -9.56 36.63
N GLY A 78 22.46 -10.39 36.02
CA GLY A 78 22.19 -10.34 34.59
C GLY A 78 21.47 -9.07 34.15
N ALA A 79 20.50 -8.59 34.93
CA ALA A 79 19.71 -7.41 34.61
C ALA A 79 20.56 -6.13 34.59
N GLU A 80 21.47 -5.99 35.56
CA GLU A 80 22.41 -4.87 35.62
C GLU A 80 23.33 -4.85 34.41
N LEU A 81 23.91 -6.01 34.04
CA LEU A 81 24.75 -6.14 32.86
C LEU A 81 23.99 -5.79 31.56
N TRP A 82 22.77 -6.31 31.39
CA TRP A 82 21.94 -6.02 30.21
C TRP A 82 21.58 -4.53 30.13
N SER A 83 21.30 -3.89 31.27
CA SER A 83 21.01 -2.45 31.34
C SER A 83 22.23 -1.59 31.00
N ALA A 84 23.43 -2.00 31.42
CA ALA A 84 24.68 -1.32 31.11
C ALA A 84 25.01 -1.40 29.61
N TYR A 85 24.82 -2.58 29.01
CA TYR A 85 24.95 -2.74 27.55
C TYR A 85 23.91 -1.94 26.78
N ARG A 86 22.65 -1.97 27.20
CA ARG A 86 21.59 -1.15 26.58
C ARG A 86 21.93 0.34 26.63
N SER A 87 22.39 0.80 27.79
CA SER A 87 22.83 2.19 28.00
C SER A 87 24.00 2.59 27.11
N LEU A 88 24.97 1.71 26.92
CA LEU A 88 26.08 1.93 25.99
C LEU A 88 25.61 1.96 24.52
N ILE A 89 24.73 1.03 24.13
CA ILE A 89 24.16 1.00 22.77
C ILE A 89 23.38 2.28 22.49
N ASP A 90 22.56 2.74 23.44
CA ASP A 90 21.81 3.99 23.31
C ASP A 90 22.76 5.19 23.20
N ALA A 91 23.87 5.22 23.93
CA ALA A 91 24.89 6.27 23.79
C ALA A 91 25.61 6.23 22.44
N LEU A 92 25.96 5.04 21.91
CA LEU A 92 26.54 4.87 20.58
C LEU A 92 25.58 5.35 19.48
N ILE A 93 24.32 4.92 19.54
CA ILE A 93 23.27 5.34 18.61
C ILE A 93 23.04 6.86 18.72
N GLY A 94 23.07 7.41 19.93
CA GLY A 94 22.95 8.83 20.21
C GLY A 94 23.99 9.70 19.49
N ARG A 95 25.19 9.18 19.19
CA ARG A 95 26.22 9.91 18.43
C ARG A 95 25.86 10.11 16.95
N ALA A 96 24.99 9.26 16.41
CA ALA A 96 24.48 9.35 15.06
C ALA A 96 22.97 9.67 15.04
N ALA A 97 22.41 10.14 16.15
CA ALA A 97 21.00 10.51 16.23
C ALA A 97 20.66 11.65 15.26
N LEU A 98 19.44 11.59 14.75
CA LEU A 98 18.89 12.62 13.89
C LEU A 98 18.52 13.86 14.72
N PRO A 99 18.77 15.08 14.20
CA PRO A 99 18.28 16.29 14.83
C PRO A 99 16.75 16.28 14.89
N LEU A 100 16.21 16.72 16.03
CA LEU A 100 14.77 16.84 16.21
C LEU A 100 14.30 18.19 15.66
N CYS A 101 13.15 18.20 15.00
CA CYS A 101 12.48 19.44 14.61
C CYS A 101 11.79 20.05 15.84
N GLU A 102 12.08 21.33 16.12
CA GLU A 102 11.43 22.07 17.20
C GLU A 102 10.02 22.55 16.82
N ASP A 103 9.76 22.72 15.51
CA ASP A 103 8.48 23.18 14.98
C ASP A 103 7.60 22.01 14.50
N ASP A 104 6.28 22.16 14.65
CA ASP A 104 5.26 21.20 14.16
C ASP A 104 5.24 21.08 12.60
N CYS A 105 6.06 21.86 11.89
CA CYS A 105 6.11 21.88 10.42
C CYS A 105 6.88 20.71 9.78
N GLY A 106 7.54 19.86 10.59
CA GLY A 106 7.83 18.47 10.23
C GLY A 106 8.81 18.22 9.09
N SER A 107 9.73 19.14 8.80
CA SER A 107 10.90 18.84 7.94
C SER A 107 12.04 19.82 8.17
N LEU A 108 13.21 19.29 8.51
CA LEU A 108 14.45 20.06 8.60
C LEU A 108 15.08 20.22 7.21
N THR A 109 15.94 21.24 7.06
CA THR A 109 16.69 21.42 5.81
C THR A 109 17.71 20.29 5.64
N PRO A 110 18.04 19.87 4.40
CA PRO A 110 19.06 18.83 4.16
C PRO A 110 20.42 19.16 4.78
N ALA A 111 20.73 20.44 4.97
CA ALA A 111 21.94 20.91 5.64
C ALA A 111 22.04 20.42 7.09
N ALA A 112 20.91 20.30 7.80
CA ALA A 112 20.88 19.84 9.18
C ALA A 112 21.37 18.39 9.34
N TYR A 113 21.35 17.60 8.26
CA TYR A 113 21.71 16.18 8.27
C TYR A 113 23.13 15.88 7.76
N GLN A 114 23.89 16.88 7.29
CA GLN A 114 25.16 16.66 6.56
C GLN A 114 26.18 15.77 7.30
N GLY A 115 26.28 15.89 8.63
CA GLY A 115 27.20 15.08 9.44
C GLY A 115 26.68 13.69 9.82
N VAL A 116 25.37 13.45 9.70
CA VAL A 116 24.73 12.21 10.19
C VAL A 116 25.25 10.95 9.47
N PRO A 117 25.33 10.89 8.12
CA PRO A 117 25.83 9.70 7.43
C PRO A 117 27.26 9.32 7.82
N ALA A 118 28.14 10.32 7.99
CA ALA A 118 29.54 10.11 8.34
C ALA A 118 29.69 9.53 9.76
N ARG A 119 28.85 9.98 10.71
CA ARG A 119 28.81 9.46 12.08
C ARG A 119 28.16 8.08 12.18
N ALA A 120 27.23 7.76 11.29
CA ALA A 120 26.53 6.47 11.31
C ALA A 120 27.46 5.28 10.97
N VAL A 121 28.45 5.46 10.09
CA VAL A 121 29.38 4.41 9.67
C VAL A 121 30.18 3.81 10.85
N PRO A 122 30.92 4.60 11.66
CA PRO A 122 31.67 4.05 12.79
C PRO A 122 30.75 3.43 13.85
N VAL A 123 29.56 4.00 14.08
CA VAL A 123 28.55 3.41 14.99
C VAL A 123 28.11 2.04 14.48
N CYS A 124 27.82 1.90 13.19
CA CYS A 124 27.48 0.61 12.59
C CYS A 124 28.63 -0.40 12.77
N SER A 125 29.89 0.02 12.60
CA SER A 125 31.05 -0.87 12.76
C SER A 125 31.19 -1.37 14.21
N ALA A 126 31.09 -0.47 15.18
CA ALA A 126 31.16 -0.82 16.61
C ALA A 126 30.02 -1.76 17.04
N LEU A 127 28.78 -1.49 16.59
CA LEU A 127 27.64 -2.37 16.86
C LEU A 127 27.79 -3.73 16.16
N ARG A 128 28.38 -3.77 14.96
CA ARG A 128 28.67 -5.02 14.25
C ARG A 128 29.68 -5.87 15.01
N ALA A 129 30.72 -5.25 15.57
CA ALA A 129 31.70 -5.92 16.41
C ALA A 129 31.05 -6.51 17.67
N LEU A 130 30.17 -5.75 18.34
CA LEU A 130 29.38 -6.24 19.47
C LEU A 130 28.48 -7.44 19.08
N LEU A 131 27.77 -7.37 17.96
CA LEU A 131 26.93 -8.49 17.52
C LEU A 131 27.76 -9.74 17.18
N GLY A 132 28.97 -9.56 16.68
CA GLY A 132 29.91 -10.65 16.43
C GLY A 132 30.34 -11.38 17.71
N THR A 133 30.50 -10.68 18.83
CA THR A 133 30.80 -11.33 20.12
C THR A 133 29.57 -12.01 20.72
N LEU A 134 28.38 -11.44 20.52
CA LEU A 134 27.12 -12.00 21.03
C LEU A 134 26.66 -13.25 20.28
N GLY A 135 26.91 -13.33 18.96
CA GLY A 135 26.47 -14.45 18.12
C GLY A 135 27.23 -15.77 18.30
N ASN A 136 28.34 -15.78 19.04
CA ASN A 136 29.19 -16.95 19.23
C ASN A 136 28.90 -17.75 20.52
N GLY A 137 27.94 -17.32 21.34
CA GLY A 137 27.63 -17.96 22.63
C GLY A 137 26.14 -18.15 22.89
N ASP A 138 25.82 -18.95 23.91
CA ASP A 138 24.46 -19.33 24.32
C ASP A 138 23.68 -18.18 25.04
N ARG A 139 23.97 -16.93 24.67
CA ARG A 139 23.65 -15.72 25.44
C ARG A 139 22.49 -14.93 24.81
N THR A 140 21.41 -15.66 24.53
CA THR A 140 20.19 -15.18 23.86
C THR A 140 19.54 -13.97 24.55
N GLY A 141 19.62 -13.87 25.89
CA GLY A 141 18.99 -12.78 26.66
C GLY A 141 19.57 -11.38 26.41
N LEU A 142 20.91 -11.26 26.33
CA LEU A 142 21.56 -9.98 26.05
C LEU A 142 21.34 -9.56 24.59
N LEU A 143 21.39 -10.51 23.65
CA LEU A 143 21.10 -10.25 22.25
C LEU A 143 19.68 -9.72 22.06
N LEU A 144 18.67 -10.32 22.71
CA LEU A 144 17.28 -9.85 22.64
C LEU A 144 17.07 -8.47 23.27
N THR A 145 17.94 -8.06 24.19
CA THR A 145 17.93 -6.71 24.78
C THR A 145 18.58 -5.68 23.85
N ALA A 146 19.67 -6.05 23.19
CA ALA A 146 20.43 -5.20 22.28
C ALA A 146 19.78 -5.07 20.89
N ALA A 147 19.11 -6.12 20.42
CA ALA A 147 18.60 -6.21 19.06
C ALA A 147 17.56 -5.13 18.68
N PRO A 148 16.59 -4.75 19.53
CA PRO A 148 15.61 -3.73 19.18
C PRO A 148 16.19 -2.35 18.83
N PRO A 149 16.99 -1.68 19.69
CA PRO A 149 17.56 -0.38 19.35
C PRO A 149 18.52 -0.45 18.16
N VAL A 150 19.29 -1.55 18.03
CA VAL A 150 20.18 -1.77 16.88
C VAL A 150 19.39 -1.91 15.57
N CYS A 151 18.28 -2.66 15.58
CA CYS A 151 17.40 -2.80 14.42
C CYS A 151 16.79 -1.45 14.02
N VAL A 152 16.27 -0.68 14.98
CA VAL A 152 15.71 0.66 14.71
C VAL A 152 16.77 1.59 14.08
N PHE A 153 18.00 1.55 14.61
CA PHE A 153 19.10 2.34 14.08
C PHE A 153 19.49 1.91 12.65
N ALA A 154 19.64 0.61 12.39
CA ALA A 154 19.96 0.11 11.05
C ALA A 154 18.90 0.54 10.03
N VAL A 155 17.62 0.33 10.34
CA VAL A 155 16.49 0.64 9.44
C VAL A 155 16.39 2.12 9.14
N THR A 156 16.76 2.99 10.10
CA THR A 156 16.81 4.45 9.91
C THR A 156 17.70 4.85 8.72
N HIS A 157 18.68 4.02 8.38
CA HIS A 157 19.63 4.24 7.30
C HIS A 157 19.42 3.33 6.08
N PHE A 158 18.26 2.69 5.88
CA PHE A 158 18.04 1.80 4.71
C PHE A 158 17.64 2.54 3.43
N GLN A 159 16.79 3.55 3.54
CA GLN A 159 16.21 4.23 2.39
C GLN A 159 17.05 5.45 1.99
N ASP A 160 16.92 5.87 0.74
CA ASP A 160 17.53 7.12 0.27
C ASP A 160 16.76 8.32 0.83
N GLN A 161 17.34 8.96 1.83
CA GLN A 161 16.80 10.08 2.58
C GLN A 161 17.87 11.16 2.77
N ALA A 162 17.46 12.37 3.14
CA ALA A 162 18.35 13.52 3.32
C ALA A 162 19.49 13.29 4.33
N TRP A 163 19.31 12.33 5.26
CA TRP A 163 20.30 11.94 6.27
C TRP A 163 21.08 10.66 5.96
N THR A 164 21.03 10.18 4.72
CA THR A 164 21.73 8.95 4.29
C THR A 164 22.60 9.19 3.06
N ASN A 165 23.65 8.38 2.91
CA ASN A 165 24.45 8.29 1.69
C ASN A 165 24.77 6.82 1.38
N SER A 166 25.47 6.54 0.28
CA SER A 166 25.82 5.17 -0.12
C SER A 166 26.61 4.40 0.94
N SER A 167 27.54 5.07 1.64
CA SER A 167 28.36 4.43 2.68
C SER A 167 27.56 4.12 3.95
N SER A 168 26.71 5.03 4.42
CA SER A 168 25.85 4.80 5.58
C SER A 168 24.84 3.69 5.30
N ARG A 169 24.27 3.63 4.09
CA ARG A 169 23.34 2.57 3.69
C ARG A 169 24.03 1.20 3.64
N ALA A 170 25.22 1.11 3.06
CA ALA A 170 26.00 -0.12 3.03
C ALA A 170 26.40 -0.59 4.44
N ALA A 171 26.79 0.34 5.32
CA ALA A 171 27.11 0.04 6.71
C ALA A 171 25.88 -0.47 7.49
N ALA A 172 24.71 0.15 7.29
CA ALA A 172 23.46 -0.28 7.90
C ALA A 172 22.98 -1.66 7.41
N GLN A 173 23.13 -1.96 6.12
CA GLN A 173 22.87 -3.30 5.57
C GLN A 173 23.81 -4.34 6.18
N SER A 174 25.11 -4.02 6.27
CA SER A 174 26.10 -4.90 6.91
C SER A 174 25.80 -5.14 8.40
N LEU A 175 25.28 -4.12 9.09
CA LEU A 175 24.84 -4.22 10.49
C LEU A 175 23.62 -5.14 10.62
N GLN A 176 22.63 -4.98 9.74
CA GLN A 176 21.44 -5.84 9.69
C GLN A 176 21.82 -7.31 9.45
N GLU A 177 22.73 -7.59 8.50
CA GLU A 177 23.21 -8.95 8.25
C GLU A 177 23.92 -9.55 9.46
N ALA A 178 24.70 -8.75 10.20
CA ALA A 178 25.32 -9.21 11.43
C ALA A 178 24.30 -9.49 12.52
N LEU A 179 23.23 -8.69 12.61
CA LEU A 179 22.13 -8.91 13.55
C LEU A 179 21.40 -10.22 13.24
N LEU A 180 21.06 -10.44 11.96
CA LEU A 180 20.44 -11.68 11.49
C LEU A 180 21.31 -12.90 11.81
N ARG A 181 22.61 -12.81 11.53
CA ARG A 181 23.57 -13.88 11.87
C ARG A 181 23.68 -14.13 13.36
N ALA A 182 23.72 -13.07 14.18
CA ALA A 182 23.88 -13.20 15.63
C ALA A 182 22.69 -13.91 16.30
N GLY A 183 21.46 -13.70 15.83
CA GLY A 183 20.28 -14.37 16.37
C GLY A 183 19.76 -15.54 15.53
N SER A 184 20.56 -16.03 14.58
CA SER A 184 20.21 -17.13 13.67
C SER A 184 18.89 -16.92 12.90
N TRP A 185 18.54 -15.65 12.62
CA TRP A 185 17.36 -15.30 11.82
C TRP A 185 17.70 -15.29 10.32
N ARG A 186 16.80 -15.82 9.49
CA ARG A 186 16.96 -15.89 8.03
C ARG A 186 16.72 -14.54 7.36
N ASP A 187 15.73 -13.80 7.83
CA ASP A 187 15.31 -12.53 7.26
C ASP A 187 14.72 -11.59 8.34
N SER A 188 14.41 -10.36 7.92
CA SER A 188 13.82 -9.33 8.77
C SER A 188 12.44 -9.71 9.32
N ALA A 189 11.70 -10.58 8.61
CA ALA A 189 10.39 -11.05 9.04
C ALA A 189 10.53 -12.01 10.22
N GLN A 190 11.44 -12.99 10.13
CA GLN A 190 11.78 -13.91 11.21
C GLN A 190 12.44 -13.21 12.40
N LEU A 191 13.25 -12.17 12.17
CA LEU A 191 13.80 -11.31 13.23
C LEU A 191 12.68 -10.71 14.10
N LEU A 192 11.66 -10.15 13.47
CA LEU A 192 10.58 -9.46 14.17
C LEU A 192 9.57 -10.44 14.79
N MET A 193 9.20 -11.49 14.07
CA MET A 193 8.15 -12.43 14.48
C MET A 193 8.66 -13.58 15.35
N GLY A 194 9.95 -13.93 15.24
CA GLY A 194 10.51 -15.16 15.79
C GLY A 194 10.14 -16.38 14.93
N ASP A 195 10.54 -17.56 15.39
CA ASP A 195 10.10 -18.81 14.76
C ASP A 195 8.64 -19.12 15.17
N GLY A 196 7.78 -19.32 14.18
CA GLY A 196 6.32 -19.41 14.35
C GLY A 196 5.81 -20.74 14.91
N SER A 197 6.67 -21.58 15.49
CA SER A 197 6.26 -22.83 16.14
C SER A 197 5.55 -22.52 17.45
N GLN A 198 4.21 -22.58 17.43
CA GLN A 198 3.34 -22.48 18.60
C GLN A 198 3.78 -23.46 19.70
N ASP A 199 3.91 -22.93 20.91
CA ASP A 199 3.61 -23.54 22.20
C ASP A 199 3.88 -25.05 22.35
N GLU A 200 5.02 -25.38 22.94
CA GLU A 200 5.02 -26.35 24.04
C GLU A 200 5.67 -25.65 25.24
N GLU A 201 4.85 -25.37 26.25
CA GLU A 201 5.30 -24.97 27.58
C GLU A 201 6.20 -26.08 28.13
N GLY A 202 7.50 -25.79 28.23
CA GLY A 202 8.46 -26.70 28.84
C GLY A 202 9.45 -27.27 27.84
N GLU A 203 10.46 -26.46 27.49
CA GLU A 203 11.87 -26.87 27.46
C GLU A 203 12.71 -25.64 27.07
N GLU A 204 13.63 -25.25 27.95
CA GLU A 204 14.64 -24.20 27.71
C GLU A 204 15.61 -24.68 26.63
N GLY A 205 15.20 -24.57 25.37
CA GLY A 205 15.96 -25.02 24.21
C GLY A 205 15.79 -24.08 23.02
N GLY A 206 16.64 -23.06 22.96
CA GLY A 206 17.04 -22.29 21.77
C GLY A 206 16.06 -22.14 20.60
N ARG A 207 14.92 -21.45 20.78
CA ARG A 207 14.09 -20.96 19.66
C ARG A 207 14.16 -19.44 19.58
N SER A 208 14.48 -18.90 18.39
CA SER A 208 14.69 -17.46 18.20
C SER A 208 13.42 -16.66 18.47
N ARG A 209 13.35 -16.01 19.65
CA ARG A 209 12.25 -15.12 20.05
C ARG A 209 12.23 -13.87 19.17
N GLY A 210 11.04 -13.49 18.70
CA GLY A 210 10.86 -12.27 17.90
C GLY A 210 11.08 -10.99 18.71
N ILE A 211 11.66 -9.97 18.09
CA ILE A 211 11.98 -8.69 18.76
C ILE A 211 10.94 -7.58 18.57
N LEU A 212 9.80 -7.88 17.90
CA LEU A 212 8.78 -6.87 17.56
C LEU A 212 8.31 -6.06 18.77
N GLY A 213 8.05 -6.71 19.90
CA GLY A 213 7.64 -6.02 21.14
C GLY A 213 8.65 -4.97 21.58
N GLY A 214 9.93 -5.34 21.64
CA GLY A 214 11.02 -4.43 21.99
C GLY A 214 11.22 -3.31 20.97
N VAL A 215 11.06 -3.59 19.67
CA VAL A 215 11.16 -2.55 18.63
C VAL A 215 10.04 -1.53 18.81
N LEU A 216 8.82 -1.99 19.10
CA LEU A 216 7.70 -1.10 19.39
C LEU A 216 7.93 -0.32 20.68
N ASP A 217 8.61 -0.88 21.70
CA ASP A 217 8.93 -0.16 22.94
C ASP A 217 9.89 1.01 22.67
N VAL A 218 10.82 0.86 21.73
CA VAL A 218 11.73 1.94 21.29
C VAL A 218 10.99 3.00 20.48
N LEU A 219 10.06 2.61 19.61
CA LEU A 219 9.37 3.53 18.70
C LEU A 219 8.20 4.28 19.34
N GLN A 220 7.46 3.65 20.25
CA GLN A 220 6.20 4.19 20.77
C GLN A 220 6.28 5.58 21.42
N PRO A 221 7.31 5.91 22.23
CA PRO A 221 7.42 7.24 22.83
C PRO A 221 7.49 8.37 21.78
N GLN A 222 7.93 8.05 20.57
CA GLN A 222 8.06 8.99 19.44
C GLN A 222 6.88 8.90 18.47
N LEU A 223 5.94 7.97 18.66
CA LEU A 223 4.76 7.76 17.81
C LEU A 223 3.47 8.28 18.47
N THR A 224 3.59 9.32 19.30
CA THR A 224 2.42 10.02 19.85
C THR A 224 1.98 11.13 18.91
N LYS A 225 0.73 11.61 19.06
CA LYS A 225 0.15 12.69 18.24
C LYS A 225 1.06 13.92 18.12
N ASP A 226 1.80 14.24 19.18
CA ASP A 226 2.56 15.48 19.33
C ASP A 226 4.07 15.32 19.07
N SER A 227 4.56 14.08 18.91
CA SER A 227 6.01 13.79 18.81
C SER A 227 6.45 13.22 17.47
N TRP A 228 5.56 12.53 16.76
CA TRP A 228 5.94 11.79 15.54
C TRP A 228 6.42 12.67 14.39
N GLN A 229 6.03 13.94 14.37
CA GLN A 229 6.44 14.91 13.36
C GLN A 229 7.87 15.43 13.60
N ARG A 230 8.38 15.29 14.82
CA ARG A 230 9.69 15.83 15.23
C ARG A 230 10.85 15.07 14.63
N CYS A 231 10.65 13.80 14.24
CA CYS A 231 11.68 12.97 13.62
C CYS A 231 11.12 12.27 12.37
N GLU A 232 11.62 12.66 11.19
CA GLU A 232 11.16 12.12 9.92
C GLU A 232 11.46 10.62 9.73
N ALA A 233 12.46 10.08 10.41
CA ALA A 233 12.79 8.67 10.30
C ALA A 233 11.78 7.76 11.00
N VAL A 234 11.16 8.21 12.10
CA VAL A 234 10.32 7.35 12.96
C VAL A 234 9.15 6.75 12.18
N LYS A 235 8.48 7.55 11.34
CA LYS A 235 7.39 7.07 10.46
C LYS A 235 7.86 6.02 9.46
N LEU A 236 9.08 6.16 8.92
CA LEU A 236 9.65 5.22 7.94
C LEU A 236 10.04 3.91 8.62
N VAL A 237 10.68 3.98 9.79
CA VAL A 237 11.05 2.81 10.58
C VAL A 237 9.80 2.07 11.06
N PHE A 238 8.79 2.79 11.53
CA PHE A 238 7.49 2.22 11.91
C PHE A 238 6.85 1.47 10.74
N ALA A 239 6.72 2.13 9.58
CA ALA A 239 6.11 1.52 8.41
C ALA A 239 6.90 0.31 7.91
N TRP A 240 8.24 0.40 7.87
CA TRP A 240 9.09 -0.74 7.54
C TRP A 240 8.83 -1.91 8.50
N THR A 241 8.83 -1.65 9.81
CA THR A 241 8.62 -2.66 10.86
C THR A 241 7.28 -3.36 10.68
N LEU A 242 6.19 -2.59 10.55
CA LEU A 242 4.85 -3.15 10.39
C LEU A 242 4.72 -3.99 9.12
N LEU A 243 5.27 -3.53 8.00
CA LEU A 243 5.16 -4.22 6.71
C LEU A 243 5.93 -5.55 6.66
N GLN A 244 6.85 -5.80 7.60
CA GLN A 244 7.51 -7.10 7.73
C GLN A 244 6.69 -8.13 8.53
N VAL A 245 5.72 -7.68 9.34
CA VAL A 245 5.01 -8.54 10.29
C VAL A 245 3.75 -9.09 9.64
N THR A 246 3.66 -10.41 9.50
CA THR A 246 2.50 -11.10 8.93
C THR A 246 1.76 -11.93 10.00
N ARG A 247 0.75 -12.71 9.58
CA ARG A 247 0.06 -13.66 10.47
C ARG A 247 1.05 -14.72 10.99
N PRO A 248 0.91 -15.19 12.25
CA PRO A 248 -0.09 -14.79 13.27
C PRO A 248 0.35 -13.63 14.18
N SER A 249 1.60 -13.16 14.09
CA SER A 249 2.23 -12.28 15.07
C SER A 249 1.71 -10.84 15.08
N LEU A 250 0.91 -10.42 14.10
CA LEU A 250 0.37 -9.04 14.03
C LEU A 250 -0.74 -8.79 15.06
N SER A 251 -1.67 -9.74 15.24
CA SER A 251 -2.89 -9.56 16.06
C SER A 251 -2.64 -9.08 17.49
N PRO A 252 -1.69 -9.66 18.26
CA PRO A 252 -1.42 -9.23 19.64
C PRO A 252 -0.95 -7.77 19.74
N HIS A 253 -0.31 -7.25 18.69
CA HIS A 253 0.27 -5.92 18.67
C HIS A 253 -0.64 -4.86 18.02
N LEU A 254 -1.84 -5.22 17.56
CA LEU A 254 -2.81 -4.28 16.98
C LEU A 254 -3.07 -3.01 17.80
N PRO A 255 -3.22 -3.05 19.15
CA PRO A 255 -3.41 -1.84 19.94
C PRO A 255 -2.25 -0.83 19.83
N ARG A 256 -1.05 -1.33 19.51
CA ARG A 256 0.18 -0.54 19.38
C ARG A 256 0.43 -0.10 17.93
N LEU A 257 -0.03 -0.88 16.95
CA LEU A 257 0.23 -0.68 15.52
C LEU A 257 -0.87 0.13 14.81
N LEU A 258 -2.14 -0.03 15.23
CA LEU A 258 -3.27 0.61 14.57
C LEU A 258 -3.29 2.15 14.77
N PRO A 259 -3.08 2.69 15.99
CA PRO A 259 -3.15 4.14 16.20
C PRO A 259 -2.11 4.93 15.38
N PRO A 260 -0.82 4.55 15.33
CA PRO A 260 0.15 5.25 14.48
C PRO A 260 -0.18 5.13 12.98
N SER A 261 -0.73 4.00 12.53
CA SER A 261 -1.15 3.83 11.13
C SER A 261 -2.28 4.79 10.75
N LEU A 262 -3.26 4.97 11.64
CA LEU A 262 -4.35 5.94 11.47
C LEU A 262 -3.82 7.38 11.48
N LEU A 263 -2.94 7.70 12.44
CA LEU A 263 -2.31 9.01 12.55
C LEU A 263 -1.55 9.41 11.28
N LEU A 264 -0.80 8.48 10.68
CA LEU A 264 -0.12 8.69 9.41
C LEU A 264 -1.11 8.88 8.25
N SER A 265 -2.19 8.10 8.21
CA SER A 265 -3.20 8.23 7.14
C SER A 265 -3.88 9.60 7.15
N ASP A 266 -4.16 10.17 8.32
CA ASP A 266 -4.83 11.48 8.45
C ASP A 266 -3.92 12.69 8.15
N HIS A 267 -2.64 12.47 7.83
CA HIS A 267 -1.70 13.56 7.62
C HIS A 267 -1.96 14.34 6.32
N TYR A 268 -1.69 15.64 6.34
CA TYR A 268 -1.92 16.54 5.20
C TYR A 268 -0.95 16.30 4.02
N ARG A 269 0.30 15.89 4.29
CA ARG A 269 1.27 15.52 3.24
C ARG A 269 0.89 14.18 2.61
N PRO A 270 0.76 14.10 1.27
CA PRO A 270 0.29 12.90 0.59
C PRO A 270 1.22 11.71 0.80
N GLU A 271 2.54 11.90 0.91
CA GLU A 271 3.50 10.81 1.09
C GLU A 271 3.29 10.08 2.42
N ASN A 272 3.06 10.84 3.50
CA ASN A 272 2.76 10.30 4.82
C ASN A 272 1.38 9.62 4.83
N CYS A 273 0.39 10.23 4.18
CA CYS A 273 -0.94 9.66 4.03
C CYS A 273 -0.87 8.30 3.31
N MET A 274 -0.17 8.22 2.18
CA MET A 274 0.05 6.99 1.43
C MET A 274 0.75 5.92 2.27
N LEU A 275 1.75 6.31 3.07
CA LEU A 275 2.44 5.39 3.99
C LEU A 275 1.47 4.81 5.03
N GLY A 276 0.63 5.66 5.63
CA GLY A 276 -0.41 5.25 6.57
C GLY A 276 -1.44 4.31 5.93
N VAL A 277 -1.94 4.62 4.74
CA VAL A 277 -2.89 3.76 4.02
C VAL A 277 -2.27 2.39 3.67
N ARG A 278 -0.99 2.34 3.29
CA ARG A 278 -0.26 1.06 3.08
C ARG A 278 -0.18 0.25 4.37
N CYS A 279 0.12 0.90 5.50
CA CYS A 279 0.14 0.27 6.82
C CYS A 279 -1.24 -0.31 7.17
N LEU A 280 -2.32 0.47 6.98
CA LEU A 280 -3.69 0.02 7.21
C LEU A 280 -4.07 -1.16 6.31
N HIS A 281 -3.70 -1.11 5.02
CA HIS A 281 -3.98 -2.22 4.09
C HIS A 281 -3.25 -3.49 4.49
N HIS A 282 -1.99 -3.39 4.89
CA HIS A 282 -1.22 -4.52 5.40
C HIS A 282 -1.86 -5.13 6.66
N ILE A 283 -2.34 -4.30 7.59
CA ILE A 283 -3.09 -4.76 8.77
C ILE A 283 -4.36 -5.51 8.33
N VAL A 284 -5.12 -4.98 7.36
CA VAL A 284 -6.34 -5.63 6.85
C VAL A 284 -6.05 -7.01 6.26
N LEU A 285 -4.98 -7.13 5.47
CA LEU A 285 -4.59 -8.40 4.83
C LEU A 285 -4.02 -9.40 5.84
N ASN A 286 -3.26 -8.93 6.83
CA ASN A 286 -2.50 -9.78 7.77
C ASN A 286 -3.15 -9.94 9.15
N THR A 287 -4.41 -9.56 9.31
CA THR A 287 -5.16 -9.79 10.56
C THR A 287 -6.39 -10.65 10.29
N PRO A 288 -6.72 -11.65 11.14
CA PRO A 288 -8.00 -12.34 11.07
C PRO A 288 -9.16 -11.36 11.16
N ALA A 289 -10.22 -11.60 10.37
CA ALA A 289 -11.38 -10.72 10.34
C ALA A 289 -12.10 -10.61 11.70
N ALA A 290 -12.01 -11.64 12.55
CA ALA A 290 -12.56 -11.61 13.90
C ALA A 290 -11.88 -10.53 14.76
N ASP A 291 -10.55 -10.50 14.77
CA ASP A 291 -9.76 -9.57 15.59
C ASP A 291 -9.91 -8.11 15.14
N LEU A 292 -10.13 -7.88 13.84
CA LEU A 292 -10.46 -6.55 13.33
C LEU A 292 -11.89 -6.11 13.67
N ARG A 293 -12.84 -7.04 13.74
CA ARG A 293 -14.22 -6.71 14.16
C ARG A 293 -14.30 -6.46 15.67
N GLN A 294 -13.44 -7.11 16.47
CA GLN A 294 -13.35 -6.84 17.90
C GLN A 294 -13.09 -5.35 18.16
N PHE A 295 -13.77 -4.81 19.16
CA PHE A 295 -13.71 -3.40 19.55
C PHE A 295 -13.97 -2.40 18.41
N ASN A 296 -14.69 -2.82 17.35
CA ASN A 296 -15.00 -2.00 16.18
C ASN A 296 -13.78 -1.42 15.46
N ARG A 297 -12.61 -2.08 15.54
CA ARG A 297 -11.38 -1.58 14.88
C ARG A 297 -11.55 -1.46 13.36
N ALA A 298 -12.21 -2.42 12.73
CA ALA A 298 -12.52 -2.40 11.31
C ALA A 298 -13.38 -1.19 10.91
N GLU A 299 -14.30 -0.75 11.78
CA GLU A 299 -15.12 0.43 11.51
C GLU A 299 -14.33 1.73 11.60
N VAL A 300 -13.39 1.81 12.56
CA VAL A 300 -12.47 2.96 12.65
C VAL A 300 -11.62 3.06 11.38
N VAL A 301 -11.08 1.94 10.90
CA VAL A 301 -10.32 1.90 9.64
C VAL A 301 -11.22 2.29 8.46
N TYR A 302 -12.46 1.80 8.42
CA TYR A 302 -13.42 2.16 7.37
C TYR A 302 -13.69 3.66 7.33
N GLN A 303 -13.97 4.28 8.47
CA GLN A 303 -14.23 5.72 8.55
C GLN A 303 -13.02 6.56 8.12
N ALA A 304 -11.82 6.17 8.56
CA ALA A 304 -10.57 6.82 8.14
C ALA A 304 -10.37 6.74 6.63
N LEU A 305 -10.49 5.54 6.04
CA LEU A 305 -10.33 5.35 4.59
C LEU A 305 -11.44 6.03 3.78
N PHE A 306 -12.69 5.98 4.24
CA PHE A 306 -13.82 6.57 3.53
C PHE A 306 -13.68 8.09 3.39
N LYS A 307 -13.15 8.77 4.41
CA LYS A 307 -12.84 10.21 4.37
C LYS A 307 -11.86 10.57 3.24
N HIS A 308 -10.91 9.68 2.92
CA HIS A 308 -9.93 9.96 1.86
C HIS A 308 -10.52 9.91 0.44
N LEU A 309 -11.72 9.36 0.25
CA LEU A 309 -12.41 9.38 -1.05
C LEU A 309 -12.79 10.79 -1.50
N TYR A 310 -12.78 11.78 -0.60
CA TYR A 310 -13.02 13.19 -0.91
C TYR A 310 -11.75 13.97 -1.30
N THR A 311 -10.58 13.33 -1.27
CA THR A 311 -9.31 13.97 -1.70
C THR A 311 -9.23 14.04 -3.23
N THR A 312 -8.28 14.82 -3.77
CA THR A 312 -8.05 14.87 -5.23
C THR A 312 -6.70 14.28 -5.65
N GLU A 313 -6.00 13.64 -4.71
CA GLU A 313 -4.69 13.04 -4.92
C GLU A 313 -4.86 11.61 -5.46
N ALA A 314 -4.54 11.41 -6.75
CA ALA A 314 -4.77 10.14 -7.44
C ALA A 314 -4.02 8.96 -6.79
N ALA A 315 -2.78 9.19 -6.39
CA ALA A 315 -1.95 8.17 -5.73
C ALA A 315 -2.54 7.72 -4.38
N VAL A 316 -3.14 8.64 -3.62
CA VAL A 316 -3.80 8.34 -2.35
C VAL A 316 -5.08 7.54 -2.62
N ILE A 317 -5.94 8.01 -3.54
CA ILE A 317 -7.21 7.34 -3.87
C ILE A 317 -6.96 5.90 -4.35
N GLN A 318 -5.91 5.65 -5.13
CA GLN A 318 -5.58 4.30 -5.60
C GLN A 318 -5.33 3.32 -4.45
N LEU A 319 -4.55 3.74 -3.44
CA LEU A 319 -4.28 2.94 -2.25
C LEU A 319 -5.53 2.78 -1.38
N VAL A 320 -6.34 3.83 -1.27
CA VAL A 320 -7.58 3.81 -0.48
C VAL A 320 -8.61 2.85 -1.09
N LEU A 321 -8.82 2.89 -2.41
CA LEU A 321 -9.77 2.01 -3.10
C LEU A 321 -9.35 0.55 -3.01
N SER A 322 -8.07 0.24 -3.19
CA SER A 322 -7.58 -1.14 -3.00
C SER A 322 -7.77 -1.63 -1.57
N CYS A 323 -7.41 -0.81 -0.57
CA CYS A 323 -7.60 -1.15 0.83
C CYS A 323 -9.08 -1.32 1.21
N LEU A 324 -9.97 -0.43 0.75
CA LEU A 324 -11.41 -0.53 0.98
C LEU A 324 -12.00 -1.80 0.37
N LEU A 325 -11.54 -2.22 -0.82
CA LEU A 325 -12.04 -3.44 -1.47
C LEU A 325 -11.83 -4.68 -0.59
N ASP A 326 -10.69 -4.77 0.10
CA ASP A 326 -10.38 -5.88 1.00
C ASP A 326 -11.04 -5.71 2.38
N LEU A 327 -11.00 -4.49 2.94
CA LEU A 327 -11.63 -4.20 4.24
C LEU A 327 -13.13 -4.46 4.21
N LEU A 328 -13.81 -4.19 3.10
CA LEU A 328 -15.25 -4.44 2.98
C LEU A 328 -15.61 -5.93 3.17
N LEU A 329 -14.71 -6.88 2.87
CA LEU A 329 -14.91 -8.31 3.17
C LEU A 329 -14.81 -8.60 4.67
N VAL A 330 -14.00 -7.83 5.39
CA VAL A 330 -13.91 -7.89 6.84
C VAL A 330 -15.19 -7.33 7.45
N LEU A 331 -15.76 -6.25 6.91
CA LEU A 331 -16.95 -5.65 7.51
C LEU A 331 -18.21 -6.46 7.23
N GLU A 332 -18.43 -6.88 5.98
CA GLU A 332 -19.71 -7.41 5.54
C GLU A 332 -19.52 -8.48 4.46
N LYS A 333 -20.49 -9.40 4.35
CA LYS A 333 -20.51 -10.35 3.23
C LYS A 333 -20.74 -9.60 1.91
N PRO A 334 -19.99 -9.92 0.84
CA PRO A 334 -20.12 -9.23 -0.42
C PRO A 334 -21.53 -9.47 -1.00
N PRO A 335 -22.15 -8.45 -1.62
CA PRO A 335 -23.48 -8.59 -2.20
C PRO A 335 -23.60 -9.70 -3.24
N SER A 336 -22.53 -9.99 -3.98
CA SER A 336 -22.48 -11.08 -4.94
C SER A 336 -22.61 -12.49 -4.33
N SER A 337 -22.29 -12.64 -3.04
CA SER A 337 -22.41 -13.91 -2.31
C SER A 337 -23.79 -14.14 -1.67
N LEU A 338 -24.67 -13.13 -1.71
CA LEU A 338 -26.00 -13.23 -1.12
C LEU A 338 -26.92 -14.01 -2.05
N GLY A 339 -27.58 -15.04 -1.52
CA GLY A 339 -28.53 -15.86 -2.27
C GLY A 339 -29.75 -15.07 -2.76
N PRO A 340 -30.48 -15.60 -3.77
CA PRO A 340 -31.63 -14.95 -4.40
C PRO A 340 -32.81 -14.67 -3.44
N SER A 341 -32.82 -15.29 -2.25
CA SER A 341 -33.85 -15.09 -1.23
C SER A 341 -33.80 -13.74 -0.52
N SER A 342 -32.72 -12.94 -0.65
CA SER A 342 -32.64 -11.61 -0.03
C SER A 342 -33.21 -10.48 -0.91
N ALA A 343 -34.45 -10.62 -1.38
CA ALA A 343 -35.12 -9.66 -2.25
C ALA A 343 -35.17 -8.21 -1.68
N HIS A 344 -35.11 -8.08 -0.35
CA HIS A 344 -35.11 -6.79 0.36
C HIS A 344 -33.77 -6.50 1.05
N ARG A 345 -32.67 -6.56 0.30
CA ARG A 345 -31.34 -6.20 0.82
C ARG A 345 -31.33 -4.73 1.30
N LYS A 346 -30.97 -4.45 2.54
CA LYS A 346 -30.75 -3.06 2.98
C LYS A 346 -29.50 -2.47 2.30
N PRO A 347 -29.40 -1.14 2.09
CA PRO A 347 -28.14 -0.52 1.69
C PRO A 347 -27.02 -0.91 2.67
N CYS A 348 -25.84 -1.21 2.16
CA CYS A 348 -24.68 -1.56 2.99
C CYS A 348 -23.44 -0.75 2.59
N ARG A 349 -22.30 -0.93 3.28
CA ARG A 349 -21.06 -0.16 3.03
C ARG A 349 -20.54 -0.30 1.60
N HIS A 350 -20.70 -1.47 0.99
CA HIS A 350 -20.41 -1.66 -0.44
C HIS A 350 -21.22 -0.73 -1.36
N ASP A 351 -22.51 -0.49 -1.05
CA ASP A 351 -23.33 0.47 -1.80
C ASP A 351 -22.84 1.90 -1.58
N ASP A 352 -22.40 2.25 -0.37
CA ASP A 352 -22.00 3.61 -0.04
C ASP A 352 -20.68 3.99 -0.73
N VAL A 353 -19.68 3.10 -0.70
CA VAL A 353 -18.41 3.28 -1.41
C VAL A 353 -18.66 3.37 -2.92
N LEU A 354 -19.40 2.42 -3.50
CA LEU A 354 -19.65 2.43 -4.95
C LEU A 354 -20.45 3.67 -5.37
N ARG A 355 -21.45 4.08 -4.59
CA ARG A 355 -22.24 5.29 -4.87
C ARG A 355 -21.36 6.53 -4.88
N LEU A 356 -20.46 6.66 -3.90
CA LEU A 356 -19.57 7.81 -3.81
C LEU A 356 -18.56 7.82 -4.96
N VAL A 357 -17.90 6.69 -5.23
CA VAL A 357 -16.95 6.54 -6.34
C VAL A 357 -17.61 6.88 -7.68
N LEU A 358 -18.78 6.33 -7.98
CA LEU A 358 -19.50 6.66 -9.22
C LEU A 358 -19.91 8.14 -9.30
N THR A 359 -20.21 8.76 -8.16
CA THR A 359 -20.54 10.20 -8.10
C THR A 359 -19.32 11.05 -8.44
N HIS A 360 -18.14 10.71 -7.92
CA HIS A 360 -16.91 11.41 -8.26
C HIS A 360 -16.51 11.17 -9.71
N MET A 361 -16.63 9.93 -10.21
CA MET A 361 -16.31 9.61 -11.60
C MET A 361 -17.14 10.43 -12.60
N GLU A 362 -18.44 10.65 -12.36
CA GLU A 362 -19.33 11.37 -13.28
C GLU A 362 -18.87 12.80 -13.61
N ALA A 363 -18.20 13.48 -12.67
CA ALA A 363 -17.71 14.85 -12.83
C ALA A 363 -16.16 14.94 -12.99
N GLU A 364 -15.45 13.81 -13.03
CA GLU A 364 -14.00 13.81 -13.01
C GLU A 364 -13.40 14.13 -14.38
N HIS A 365 -12.46 15.08 -14.40
CA HIS A 365 -11.79 15.57 -15.61
C HIS A 365 -10.28 15.36 -15.56
N LYS A 366 -9.67 15.16 -14.39
CA LYS A 366 -8.23 14.88 -14.28
C LYS A 366 -7.96 13.46 -14.77
N VAL A 367 -7.21 13.33 -15.86
CA VAL A 367 -6.89 12.04 -16.49
C VAL A 367 -6.28 11.04 -15.50
N ALA A 368 -5.40 11.49 -14.59
CA ALA A 368 -4.80 10.64 -13.56
C ALA A 368 -5.85 10.02 -12.62
N LEU A 369 -6.84 10.79 -12.16
CA LEU A 369 -7.92 10.27 -11.30
C LEU A 369 -8.86 9.35 -12.08
N ARG A 370 -9.18 9.70 -13.33
CA ARG A 370 -9.97 8.84 -14.21
C ARG A 370 -9.33 7.46 -14.36
N ARG A 371 -8.00 7.39 -14.52
CA ARG A 371 -7.23 6.13 -14.57
C ARG A 371 -7.34 5.32 -13.30
N VAL A 372 -7.22 5.97 -12.15
CA VAL A 372 -7.36 5.31 -10.85
C VAL A 372 -8.77 4.74 -10.67
N TYR A 373 -9.80 5.55 -10.90
CA TYR A 373 -11.18 5.12 -10.77
C TYR A 373 -11.56 4.02 -11.76
N ALA A 374 -11.20 4.18 -13.04
CA ALA A 374 -11.45 3.19 -14.08
C ALA A 374 -10.78 1.85 -13.76
N SER A 375 -9.54 1.87 -13.25
CA SER A 375 -8.81 0.65 -12.88
C SER A 375 -9.43 -0.05 -11.67
N ALA A 376 -9.96 0.70 -10.70
CA ALA A 376 -10.56 0.13 -9.49
C ALA A 376 -12.00 -0.38 -9.70
N LEU A 377 -12.79 0.28 -10.56
CA LEU A 377 -14.23 0.04 -10.72
C LEU A 377 -14.59 -1.42 -11.05
N PRO A 378 -13.89 -2.16 -11.94
CA PRO A 378 -14.22 -3.55 -12.24
C PRO A 378 -14.29 -4.44 -10.99
N GLY A 379 -13.39 -4.26 -10.02
CA GLY A 379 -13.38 -5.03 -8.78
C GLY A 379 -14.61 -4.75 -7.91
N TYR A 380 -15.05 -3.50 -7.84
CA TYR A 380 -16.27 -3.14 -7.11
C TYR A 380 -17.53 -3.68 -7.79
N ILE A 381 -17.60 -3.69 -9.13
CA ILE A 381 -18.72 -4.29 -9.86
C ILE A 381 -18.81 -5.79 -9.59
N ASP A 382 -17.68 -6.51 -9.60
CA ASP A 382 -17.64 -7.95 -9.28
C ASP A 382 -18.14 -8.22 -7.86
N ARG A 383 -17.76 -7.40 -6.89
CA ARG A 383 -18.24 -7.52 -5.49
C ARG A 383 -19.73 -7.28 -5.37
N MET A 384 -20.29 -6.39 -6.19
CA MET A 384 -21.73 -6.13 -6.19
C MET A 384 -22.53 -7.23 -6.87
N GLY A 385 -22.01 -7.83 -7.95
CA GLY A 385 -22.77 -8.78 -8.78
C GLY A 385 -24.11 -8.18 -9.22
N VAL A 386 -25.20 -8.96 -9.11
CA VAL A 386 -26.56 -8.51 -9.49
C VAL A 386 -27.00 -7.24 -8.73
N ALA A 387 -26.47 -7.00 -7.53
CA ALA A 387 -26.83 -5.82 -6.73
C ALA A 387 -26.41 -4.48 -7.38
N VAL A 388 -25.53 -4.51 -8.39
CA VAL A 388 -25.19 -3.35 -9.23
C VAL A 388 -26.44 -2.71 -9.87
N CYS A 389 -27.55 -3.46 -9.99
CA CYS A 389 -28.85 -2.98 -10.43
C CYS A 389 -29.31 -1.66 -9.78
N ARG A 390 -28.90 -1.37 -8.54
CA ARG A 390 -29.20 -0.12 -7.82
C ARG A 390 -28.47 1.11 -8.36
N HIS A 391 -27.31 0.87 -8.95
CA HIS A 391 -26.37 1.90 -9.38
C HIS A 391 -26.34 2.07 -10.91
N LEU A 392 -27.08 1.25 -11.65
CA LEU A 392 -27.07 1.21 -13.13
C LEU A 392 -27.21 2.57 -13.80
N ARG A 393 -28.05 3.47 -13.27
CA ARG A 393 -28.22 4.82 -13.86
C ARG A 393 -26.90 5.61 -13.84
N ARG A 394 -26.12 5.53 -12.76
CA ARG A 394 -24.82 6.20 -12.66
C ARG A 394 -23.73 5.43 -13.41
N VAL A 395 -23.74 4.10 -13.33
CA VAL A 395 -22.81 3.25 -14.09
C VAL A 395 -22.92 3.55 -15.59
N GLU A 396 -24.15 3.65 -16.11
CA GLU A 396 -24.40 4.05 -17.51
C GLU A 396 -23.75 5.40 -17.84
N ARG A 397 -23.98 6.44 -17.03
CA ARG A 397 -23.39 7.77 -17.28
C ARG A 397 -21.86 7.74 -17.26
N VAL A 398 -21.27 7.05 -16.29
CA VAL A 398 -19.82 6.88 -16.18
C VAL A 398 -19.28 6.16 -17.41
N VAL A 399 -19.91 5.06 -17.83
CA VAL A 399 -19.50 4.32 -19.04
C VAL A 399 -19.55 5.22 -20.27
N LEU A 400 -20.66 5.92 -20.49
CA LEU A 400 -20.82 6.81 -21.65
C LEU A 400 -19.75 7.93 -21.65
N GLY A 401 -19.51 8.55 -20.49
CA GLY A 401 -18.55 9.66 -20.37
C GLY A 401 -17.08 9.25 -20.40
N TYR A 402 -16.76 8.01 -19.99
CA TYR A 402 -15.37 7.52 -20.02
C TYR A 402 -14.98 6.93 -21.36
N LEU A 403 -15.90 6.32 -22.11
CA LEU A 403 -15.60 5.84 -23.46
C LEU A 403 -15.36 6.99 -24.46
N GLU A 404 -15.92 8.17 -24.20
CA GLU A 404 -15.78 9.36 -25.05
C GLU A 404 -14.41 10.03 -24.94
N ILE A 405 -13.69 9.85 -23.83
CA ILE A 405 -12.41 10.54 -23.58
C ILE A 405 -11.26 9.58 -23.80
N ARG A 406 -10.37 9.95 -24.73
CA ARG A 406 -9.13 9.22 -25.04
C ARG A 406 -8.07 9.43 -23.95
N ASP A 407 -7.27 8.41 -23.68
CA ASP A 407 -6.13 8.48 -22.75
C ASP A 407 -4.87 7.80 -23.29
N PRO A 408 -4.29 8.28 -24.41
CA PRO A 408 -3.10 7.69 -25.01
C PRO A 408 -1.87 7.72 -24.08
N PRO A 409 -0.86 6.85 -24.32
CA PRO A 409 -0.81 5.84 -25.39
C PRO A 409 -1.49 4.50 -25.04
N GLU A 410 -1.71 4.17 -23.76
CA GLU A 410 -2.19 2.83 -23.37
C GLU A 410 -3.72 2.67 -23.42
N GLU A 411 -4.50 3.77 -23.50
CA GLU A 411 -5.97 3.75 -23.52
C GLU A 411 -6.59 2.94 -22.37
N THR A 412 -5.93 3.02 -21.21
CA THR A 412 -6.26 2.20 -20.05
C THR A 412 -7.66 2.50 -19.54
N ASN A 413 -8.11 3.77 -19.60
CA ASN A 413 -9.46 4.13 -19.16
C ASN A 413 -10.52 3.42 -20.00
N ARG A 414 -10.43 3.54 -21.32
CA ARG A 414 -11.45 2.99 -22.23
C ARG A 414 -11.51 1.47 -22.12
N LEU A 415 -10.36 0.80 -22.06
CA LEU A 415 -10.28 -0.66 -21.86
C LEU A 415 -10.92 -1.11 -20.54
N ARG A 416 -10.60 -0.44 -19.42
CA ARG A 416 -11.19 -0.79 -18.12
C ARG A 416 -12.68 -0.52 -18.05
N ILE A 417 -13.17 0.51 -18.74
CA ILE A 417 -14.60 0.84 -18.76
C ILE A 417 -15.39 -0.11 -19.66
N LEU A 418 -14.78 -0.64 -20.73
CA LEU A 418 -15.35 -1.76 -21.47
C LEU A 418 -15.45 -3.01 -20.58
N GLU A 419 -14.46 -3.29 -19.74
CA GLU A 419 -14.52 -4.38 -18.75
C GLU A 419 -15.67 -4.16 -17.73
N VAL A 420 -15.87 -2.92 -17.26
CA VAL A 420 -17.00 -2.53 -16.40
C VAL A 420 -18.35 -2.79 -17.09
N LEU A 421 -18.47 -2.40 -18.36
CA LEU A 421 -19.68 -2.62 -19.15
C LEU A 421 -19.96 -4.11 -19.35
N GLU A 422 -18.95 -4.89 -19.70
CA GLU A 422 -19.01 -6.35 -19.83
C GLU A 422 -19.53 -7.00 -18.54
N LYS A 423 -18.90 -6.72 -17.40
CA LYS A 423 -19.26 -7.26 -16.09
C LYS A 423 -20.66 -6.85 -15.66
N THR A 424 -20.99 -5.57 -15.83
CA THR A 424 -22.33 -5.03 -15.50
C THR A 424 -23.41 -5.68 -16.36
N THR A 425 -23.16 -5.84 -17.66
CA THR A 425 -24.12 -6.45 -18.59
C THR A 425 -24.38 -7.90 -18.22
N ARG A 426 -23.34 -8.68 -17.88
CA ARG A 426 -23.53 -10.06 -17.41
C ARG A 426 -24.29 -10.14 -16.09
N ALA A 427 -23.95 -9.29 -15.12
CA ALA A 427 -24.54 -9.32 -13.79
C ALA A 427 -25.99 -8.80 -13.76
N ALA A 428 -26.32 -7.82 -14.61
CA ALA A 428 -27.59 -7.11 -14.58
C ALA A 428 -28.37 -7.20 -15.91
N TRP A 429 -28.11 -8.23 -16.73
CA TRP A 429 -28.68 -8.42 -18.06
C TRP A 429 -30.19 -8.12 -18.17
N PRO A 430 -31.07 -8.50 -17.21
CA PRO A 430 -32.51 -8.25 -17.35
C PRO A 430 -32.88 -6.76 -17.36
N ARG A 431 -32.00 -5.89 -16.83
CA ARG A 431 -32.22 -4.44 -16.72
C ARG A 431 -31.43 -3.63 -17.75
N MET A 432 -30.70 -4.30 -18.65
CA MET A 432 -29.86 -3.62 -19.65
C MET A 432 -30.64 -3.15 -20.87
N GLY A 433 -31.80 -3.76 -21.20
CA GLY A 433 -32.55 -3.49 -22.43
C GLY A 433 -32.86 -2.00 -22.68
N CYS A 434 -33.22 -1.23 -21.65
CA CYS A 434 -33.53 0.20 -21.78
C CYS A 434 -32.30 1.11 -21.97
N ARG A 435 -31.08 0.55 -21.91
CA ARG A 435 -29.79 1.26 -22.01
C ARG A 435 -29.03 0.91 -23.28
N VAL A 436 -29.45 -0.15 -23.97
CA VAL A 436 -28.75 -0.68 -25.14
C VAL A 436 -28.53 0.40 -26.18
N ASN A 437 -29.53 1.23 -26.47
CA ASN A 437 -29.40 2.29 -27.48
C ASN A 437 -28.26 3.25 -27.14
N ALA A 438 -28.28 3.88 -25.96
CA ALA A 438 -27.26 4.86 -25.57
C ALA A 438 -25.85 4.24 -25.56
N LEU A 439 -25.72 3.02 -25.03
CA LEU A 439 -24.45 2.29 -24.96
C LEU A 439 -23.94 1.90 -26.35
N LEU A 440 -24.79 1.31 -27.20
CA LEU A 440 -24.44 0.89 -28.55
C LEU A 440 -23.94 2.08 -29.37
N CYS A 441 -24.61 3.22 -29.27
CA CYS A 441 -24.21 4.43 -30.00
C CYS A 441 -22.80 4.90 -29.60
N ARG A 442 -22.47 4.84 -28.32
CA ARG A 442 -21.11 5.16 -27.85
C ARG A 442 -20.07 4.12 -28.25
N LEU A 443 -20.42 2.83 -28.25
CA LEU A 443 -19.53 1.77 -28.70
C LEU A 443 -19.23 1.86 -30.21
N LEU A 444 -20.23 2.17 -31.03
CA LEU A 444 -20.03 2.36 -32.47
C LEU A 444 -19.16 3.59 -32.76
N ARG A 445 -19.40 4.71 -32.06
CA ARG A 445 -18.54 5.89 -32.17
C ARG A 445 -17.09 5.57 -31.77
N LEU A 446 -16.91 4.81 -30.69
CA LEU A 446 -15.60 4.35 -30.25
C LEU A 446 -14.88 3.54 -31.34
N LEU A 447 -15.58 2.63 -32.04
CA LEU A 447 -14.98 1.88 -33.14
C LEU A 447 -14.49 2.80 -34.26
N VAL A 448 -15.28 3.78 -34.66
CA VAL A 448 -14.90 4.77 -35.69
C VAL A 448 -13.66 5.56 -35.25
N ASP A 449 -13.68 6.03 -34.00
CA ASP A 449 -12.56 6.79 -33.43
C ASP A 449 -11.28 5.96 -33.43
N VAL A 450 -11.34 4.68 -33.04
CA VAL A 450 -10.18 3.76 -33.00
C VAL A 450 -9.67 3.38 -34.39
N CYS A 451 -10.55 3.24 -35.38
CA CYS A 451 -10.15 2.95 -36.77
C CYS A 451 -9.43 4.14 -37.42
N SER A 452 -9.86 5.35 -37.09
CA SER A 452 -9.34 6.58 -37.69
C SER A 452 -8.04 7.07 -37.04
N ASP A 453 -7.59 6.41 -35.97
CA ASP A 453 -6.52 6.88 -35.10
C ASP A 453 -5.16 6.27 -35.50
N SER A 454 -4.35 7.08 -36.17
CA SER A 454 -3.00 6.73 -36.61
C SER A 454 -2.00 6.61 -35.46
N ASP A 455 -2.29 7.22 -34.31
CA ASP A 455 -1.33 7.35 -33.20
C ASP A 455 -1.38 6.15 -32.25
N LEU A 456 -2.39 5.28 -32.39
CA LEU A 456 -2.52 4.05 -31.60
C LEU A 456 -1.60 2.95 -32.12
N SER A 457 -0.94 2.27 -31.18
CA SER A 457 -0.27 1.01 -31.49
C SER A 457 -1.27 -0.06 -31.92
N ASP A 458 -0.87 -0.93 -32.86
CA ASP A 458 -1.74 -1.97 -33.40
C ASP A 458 -2.26 -2.93 -32.31
N SER A 459 -1.44 -3.22 -31.29
CA SER A 459 -1.85 -4.04 -30.14
C SER A 459 -3.00 -3.40 -29.35
N VAL A 460 -2.90 -2.10 -29.04
CA VAL A 460 -3.94 -1.38 -28.27
C VAL A 460 -5.21 -1.21 -29.12
N ARG A 461 -5.05 -0.90 -30.40
CA ARG A 461 -6.15 -0.83 -31.37
C ARG A 461 -6.95 -2.13 -31.38
N GLN A 462 -6.27 -3.26 -31.53
CA GLN A 462 -6.90 -4.58 -31.57
C GLN A 462 -7.63 -4.91 -30.25
N GLN A 463 -7.01 -4.63 -29.09
CA GLN A 463 -7.65 -4.85 -27.79
C GLN A 463 -8.93 -4.03 -27.60
N LEU A 464 -8.92 -2.76 -28.00
CA LEU A 464 -10.11 -1.90 -27.93
C LEU A 464 -11.22 -2.42 -28.84
N MET A 465 -10.88 -2.83 -30.06
CA MET A 465 -11.84 -3.38 -31.01
C MET A 465 -12.49 -4.67 -30.50
N ASP A 466 -11.68 -5.62 -30.02
CA ASP A 466 -12.20 -6.92 -29.55
C ASP A 466 -13.08 -6.77 -28.30
N ARG A 467 -12.66 -5.94 -27.33
CA ARG A 467 -13.47 -5.64 -26.13
C ARG A 467 -14.77 -4.91 -26.48
N THR A 468 -14.73 -4.01 -27.45
CA THR A 468 -15.91 -3.29 -27.92
C THR A 468 -16.87 -4.24 -28.62
N ALA A 469 -16.37 -5.11 -29.50
CA ALA A 469 -17.16 -6.14 -30.18
C ALA A 469 -17.80 -7.10 -29.17
N LEU A 470 -17.06 -7.53 -28.13
CA LEU A 470 -17.60 -8.35 -27.05
C LEU A 470 -18.78 -7.65 -26.33
N CYS A 471 -18.64 -6.36 -26.01
CA CYS A 471 -19.72 -5.61 -25.37
C CYS A 471 -20.96 -5.50 -26.27
N VAL A 472 -20.78 -5.30 -27.59
CA VAL A 472 -21.89 -5.29 -28.55
C VAL A 472 -22.60 -6.65 -28.58
N LYS A 473 -21.86 -7.77 -28.65
CA LYS A 473 -22.43 -9.13 -28.59
C LYS A 473 -23.24 -9.36 -27.31
N LEU A 474 -22.75 -8.89 -26.15
CA LEU A 474 -23.45 -9.03 -24.87
C LEU A 474 -24.73 -8.18 -24.82
N LEU A 475 -24.72 -6.98 -25.39
CA LEU A 475 -25.92 -6.13 -25.48
C LEU A 475 -26.96 -6.72 -26.45
N ASP A 476 -26.53 -7.36 -27.54
CA ASP A 476 -27.44 -8.08 -28.45
C ASP A 476 -28.14 -9.26 -27.74
N ALA A 477 -27.37 -10.03 -26.97
CA ALA A 477 -27.90 -11.14 -26.19
C ALA A 477 -28.97 -10.66 -25.19
N CYS A 478 -28.81 -9.47 -24.60
CA CYS A 478 -29.80 -8.85 -23.72
C CYS A 478 -31.12 -8.49 -24.43
N LEU A 479 -31.09 -8.37 -25.76
CA LEU A 479 -32.28 -8.16 -26.59
C LEU A 479 -32.76 -9.45 -27.27
N HIS A 480 -32.22 -10.62 -26.92
CA HIS A 480 -32.52 -11.91 -27.55
C HIS A 480 -32.23 -11.93 -29.06
N GLY A 481 -31.13 -11.30 -29.51
CA GLY A 481 -30.81 -11.23 -30.94
C GLY A 481 -31.69 -10.26 -31.73
N LYS A 482 -32.41 -9.37 -31.03
CA LYS A 482 -33.26 -8.34 -31.63
C LYS A 482 -32.53 -7.02 -31.84
N LEU A 483 -31.20 -6.95 -31.82
CA LEU A 483 -30.49 -5.91 -32.57
C LEU A 483 -30.63 -6.17 -34.08
N GLN A 484 -31.86 -6.42 -34.54
CA GLN A 484 -32.25 -6.26 -35.92
C GLN A 484 -32.54 -4.79 -36.09
N VAL A 485 -31.71 -4.12 -36.89
CA VAL A 485 -32.06 -2.83 -37.46
C VAL A 485 -33.36 -3.03 -38.23
N SER A 486 -34.48 -2.57 -37.66
CA SER A 486 -35.79 -2.78 -38.25
C SER A 486 -35.87 -1.93 -39.53
N SER A 487 -35.69 -2.58 -40.69
CA SER A 487 -35.90 -2.01 -42.02
C SER A 487 -37.35 -1.60 -42.31
N ARG A 488 -38.29 -1.85 -41.38
CA ARG A 488 -39.72 -1.60 -41.58
C ARG A 488 -40.19 -0.15 -41.39
N LEU A 489 -39.29 0.81 -41.17
CA LEU A 489 -39.66 2.24 -41.03
C LEU A 489 -39.29 3.13 -42.22
N LEU A 490 -38.67 2.58 -43.28
CA LEU A 490 -38.26 3.36 -44.46
C LEU A 490 -39.25 3.34 -45.63
N THR A 491 -40.41 2.66 -45.53
CA THR A 491 -41.50 2.87 -46.49
C THR A 491 -42.44 3.99 -46.03
N VAL A 492 -41.90 5.20 -45.82
CA VAL A 492 -42.71 6.41 -45.99
C VAL A 492 -42.44 6.90 -47.40
N SER A 493 -43.32 6.49 -48.32
CA SER A 493 -43.35 6.94 -49.69
C SER A 493 -43.47 8.49 -49.74
N PRO A 494 -42.80 9.20 -50.66
CA PRO A 494 -42.73 10.67 -50.67
C PRO A 494 -44.01 11.38 -51.13
N VAL A 495 -45.19 10.74 -51.03
CA VAL A 495 -46.44 11.26 -51.64
C VAL A 495 -47.38 11.94 -50.63
N MET A 496 -47.07 11.98 -49.34
CA MET A 496 -47.99 12.54 -48.32
C MET A 496 -47.51 13.87 -47.70
N MET A 497 -46.99 14.78 -48.53
CA MET A 497 -46.74 16.19 -48.18
C MET A 497 -47.74 17.12 -48.91
N SER A 498 -49.04 16.83 -48.85
CA SER A 498 -50.04 17.79 -49.36
C SER A 498 -51.38 17.88 -48.61
N GLU A 499 -51.72 17.03 -47.65
CA GLU A 499 -53.02 17.16 -46.98
C GLU A 499 -52.90 17.03 -45.46
N ALA A 500 -52.52 18.13 -44.83
CA ALA A 500 -52.78 18.39 -43.42
C ALA A 500 -53.77 19.56 -43.32
N ALA A 501 -55.04 19.26 -43.58
CA ALA A 501 -56.15 20.09 -43.14
C ALA A 501 -57.29 19.18 -42.69
N GLY A 502 -57.49 19.07 -41.38
CA GLY A 502 -58.75 18.61 -40.81
C GLY A 502 -58.69 17.42 -39.86
N SER A 503 -59.07 17.72 -38.61
CA SER A 503 -59.68 16.84 -37.61
C SER A 503 -58.84 15.90 -36.75
N ALA A 504 -59.07 16.11 -35.46
CA ALA A 504 -58.65 15.33 -34.31
C ALA A 504 -59.20 13.91 -34.32
N VAL A 505 -58.34 12.93 -33.97
CA VAL A 505 -58.75 11.67 -33.32
C VAL A 505 -57.65 11.23 -32.35
N SER A 506 -58.07 10.95 -31.12
CA SER A 506 -57.34 10.34 -30.01
C SER A 506 -56.92 8.90 -30.31
N VAL A 507 -55.64 8.54 -30.14
CA VAL A 507 -55.20 7.12 -30.05
C VAL A 507 -54.06 6.97 -29.03
N GLN A 508 -54.26 6.03 -28.09
CA GLN A 508 -53.29 5.47 -27.16
C GLN A 508 -51.90 5.28 -27.80
N THR A 509 -50.85 5.88 -27.21
CA THR A 509 -49.45 5.67 -27.60
C THR A 509 -48.60 5.38 -26.37
N GLN A 510 -48.18 4.12 -26.21
CA GLN A 510 -47.11 3.74 -25.25
C GLN A 510 -46.07 2.75 -25.79
N HIS A 511 -46.11 2.41 -27.09
CA HIS A 511 -45.11 1.53 -27.73
C HIS A 511 -44.49 2.04 -29.05
N SER A 512 -44.86 3.23 -29.57
CA SER A 512 -44.33 3.71 -30.88
C SER A 512 -43.19 4.73 -30.79
N SER A 513 -42.97 5.40 -29.65
CA SER A 513 -41.97 6.47 -29.54
C SER A 513 -40.52 5.97 -29.55
N THR A 514 -40.25 4.74 -29.09
CA THR A 514 -38.92 4.11 -29.14
C THR A 514 -38.51 3.70 -30.55
N CYS A 515 -39.44 3.27 -31.39
CA CYS A 515 -39.17 2.85 -32.77
C CYS A 515 -38.83 4.03 -33.71
N LEU A 516 -39.52 5.17 -33.55
CA LEU A 516 -39.23 6.38 -34.34
C LEU A 516 -37.88 7.01 -33.98
N PHE A 517 -37.50 6.99 -32.69
CA PHE A 517 -36.18 7.43 -32.27
C PHE A 517 -35.07 6.51 -32.78
N LEU A 518 -35.26 5.18 -32.76
CA LEU A 518 -34.31 4.22 -33.34
C LEU A 518 -34.10 4.44 -34.85
N SER A 519 -35.18 4.74 -35.60
CA SER A 519 -35.11 5.00 -37.05
C SER A 519 -34.34 6.28 -37.40
N LEU A 520 -34.59 7.38 -36.68
CA LEU A 520 -33.87 8.65 -36.86
C LEU A 520 -32.41 8.57 -36.40
N TYR A 521 -32.10 7.67 -35.47
CA TYR A 521 -30.75 7.51 -34.91
C TYR A 521 -29.87 6.56 -35.72
N LEU A 522 -30.46 5.50 -36.28
CA LEU A 522 -29.78 4.61 -37.24
C LEU A 522 -29.39 5.34 -38.52
N SER A 523 -30.18 6.33 -38.98
CA SER A 523 -29.77 7.20 -40.09
C SER A 523 -28.58 8.12 -39.74
N VAL A 524 -28.38 8.44 -38.46
CA VAL A 524 -27.23 9.22 -37.95
C VAL A 524 -25.99 8.35 -37.74
N CYS A 525 -26.15 7.07 -37.38
CA CYS A 525 -25.05 6.12 -37.22
C CYS A 525 -24.62 5.43 -38.53
N GLN A 526 -25.48 5.35 -39.54
CA GLN A 526 -25.15 4.77 -40.86
C GLN A 526 -23.94 5.41 -41.56
N PRO A 527 -23.79 6.75 -41.59
CA PRO A 527 -22.61 7.41 -42.13
C PRO A 527 -21.33 7.07 -41.35
N LEU A 528 -21.43 6.94 -40.03
CA LEU A 528 -20.32 6.60 -39.15
C LEU A 528 -19.83 5.16 -39.38
N LEU A 529 -20.75 4.21 -39.56
CA LEU A 529 -20.42 2.81 -39.88
C LEU A 529 -19.73 2.64 -41.24
N ARG A 530 -20.01 3.52 -42.22
CA ARG A 530 -19.33 3.55 -43.53
C ARG A 530 -17.89 4.09 -43.46
N GLN A 531 -17.51 4.75 -42.36
CA GLN A 531 -16.16 5.28 -42.15
C GLN A 531 -15.22 4.25 -41.50
N VAL A 532 -15.74 3.10 -41.06
CA VAL A 532 -14.95 2.03 -40.48
C VAL A 532 -14.25 1.27 -41.60
N ASP A 533 -12.92 1.40 -41.71
CA ASP A 533 -12.13 0.67 -42.69
C ASP A 533 -12.09 -0.83 -42.33
N SER A 534 -12.61 -1.66 -43.24
CA SER A 534 -12.65 -3.11 -43.08
C SER A 534 -11.28 -3.76 -42.95
N SER A 535 -10.23 -3.11 -43.45
CA SER A 535 -8.85 -3.60 -43.36
C SER A 535 -8.25 -3.50 -41.94
N CYS A 536 -8.85 -2.65 -41.09
CA CYS A 536 -8.41 -2.43 -39.72
C CYS A 536 -9.18 -3.28 -38.69
N CYS A 537 -10.19 -4.04 -39.12
CA CYS A 537 -11.14 -4.71 -38.23
C CYS A 537 -10.89 -6.23 -38.16
N SER A 538 -10.97 -6.81 -36.97
CA SER A 538 -10.99 -8.28 -36.82
C SER A 538 -12.27 -8.89 -37.42
N PRO A 539 -12.25 -10.17 -37.84
CA PRO A 539 -13.44 -10.85 -38.36
C PRO A 539 -14.62 -10.83 -37.37
N ASP A 540 -14.35 -10.81 -36.07
CA ASP A 540 -15.37 -10.67 -35.03
C ASP A 540 -16.03 -9.28 -35.02
N VAL A 541 -15.26 -8.22 -35.26
CA VAL A 541 -15.76 -6.84 -35.37
C VAL A 541 -16.57 -6.69 -36.64
N LEU A 542 -16.08 -7.24 -37.77
CA LEU A 542 -16.81 -7.26 -39.04
C LEU A 542 -18.14 -8.02 -38.93
N ALA A 543 -18.16 -9.15 -38.22
CA ALA A 543 -19.40 -9.88 -37.94
C ALA A 543 -20.39 -9.06 -37.08
N CYS A 544 -19.90 -8.35 -36.05
CA CYS A 544 -20.70 -7.44 -35.25
C CYS A 544 -21.25 -6.27 -36.08
N LEU A 545 -20.43 -5.66 -36.93
CA LEU A 545 -20.84 -4.59 -37.83
C LEU A 545 -21.87 -5.11 -38.84
N ALA A 546 -21.68 -6.31 -39.39
CA ALA A 546 -22.65 -6.96 -40.28
C ALA A 546 -24.01 -7.17 -39.59
N THR A 547 -24.04 -7.66 -38.34
CA THR A 547 -25.31 -7.74 -37.58
C THR A 547 -26.00 -6.38 -37.42
N VAL A 548 -25.24 -5.27 -37.43
CA VAL A 548 -25.76 -3.90 -37.35
C VAL A 548 -26.06 -3.30 -38.75
N THR A 549 -25.45 -3.75 -39.84
CA THR A 549 -25.56 -3.14 -41.19
C THR A 549 -26.38 -3.92 -42.22
N VAL A 550 -26.70 -5.20 -41.98
CA VAL A 550 -27.28 -6.16 -42.96
C VAL A 550 -28.69 -5.84 -43.50
N THR A 551 -29.26 -4.65 -43.27
CA THR A 551 -30.51 -4.23 -43.93
C THR A 551 -30.40 -2.92 -44.69
N THR A 552 -29.31 -2.72 -45.43
CA THR A 552 -29.17 -1.55 -46.33
C THR A 552 -29.15 -1.88 -47.82
N GLU A 553 -29.22 -3.17 -48.20
CA GLU A 553 -29.17 -3.62 -49.61
C GLU A 553 -30.33 -4.54 -50.04
N ARG A 554 -31.55 -4.35 -49.50
CA ARG A 554 -32.75 -4.96 -50.09
C ARG A 554 -33.92 -4.01 -50.14
#